data_AF-A0A3D3HR93-F1
#
_entry.id   AF-A0A3D3HR93-F1
#
_cell.length_a   1.000
_cell.length_b   1.000
_cell.length_c   1.000
_cell.angle_alpha   90.00
_cell.angle_beta   90.00
_cell.angle_gamma   90.00
#
_symmetry.space_group_name_H-M   'P 1'
#
loop_
_entity.id
_entity.type
_entity.pdbx_description
1 polymer ?
#
loop_
_entity_poly.entity_id
_entity_poly.type
_entity_poly.pdbx_seq_one_letter_code
_entity_poly.pdbx_strand_id
1 'polypeptide(L)'
;MTTLSLSGIALIICAFFAGAIVPVQAVSNAVLARHLGHPLWASLVSLLISIIVLAPLLLIFKVPKPVLSTELLHQPLWIWLGGIAGMLYLTSALILVPKIGGITFFVMVIAGQLAISALIEHFGLFGMPKQPVQIAKLAGIGLVVAGVLVMQFAGEKKPRDTDNGAGKSTQVEQIIKQ
;
A
#
# COMPACT_ATOMS: atom_id res chain seq x y z
N MET A 1 -4.41 14.18 -27.31
CA MET A 1 -5.22 14.86 -26.26
C MET A 1 -6.47 14.05 -26.07
N THR A 2 -6.54 13.20 -25.04
CA THR A 2 -7.72 12.38 -24.75
C THR A 2 -8.83 13.30 -24.25
N THR A 3 -9.92 13.38 -24.99
CA THR A 3 -11.17 13.96 -24.51
C THR A 3 -11.54 13.27 -23.20
N LEU A 4 -11.75 14.04 -22.12
CA LEU A 4 -12.29 13.52 -20.87
C LEU A 4 -13.73 13.07 -21.14
N SER A 5 -13.90 11.86 -21.67
CA SER A 5 -15.21 11.24 -21.79
C SER A 5 -15.74 10.97 -20.39
N LEU A 6 -17.07 11.03 -20.21
CA LEU A 6 -17.71 10.69 -18.95
C LEU A 6 -17.28 9.31 -18.42
N SER A 7 -17.06 8.36 -19.34
CA SER A 7 -16.50 7.04 -19.03
C SER A 7 -15.07 7.10 -18.49
N GLY A 8 -14.19 7.94 -19.05
CA GLY A 8 -12.82 8.08 -18.58
C GLY A 8 -12.75 8.65 -17.16
N ILE A 9 -13.59 9.65 -16.86
CA ILE A 9 -13.70 10.21 -15.50
C ILE A 9 -14.17 9.14 -14.52
N ALA A 10 -15.20 8.37 -14.88
CA ALA A 10 -15.70 7.29 -14.03
C ALA A 10 -14.62 6.25 -13.69
N LEU A 11 -13.79 5.86 -14.66
CA LEU A 11 -12.68 4.92 -14.43
C LEU A 11 -11.62 5.48 -13.47
N ILE A 12 -11.29 6.77 -13.59
CA ILE A 12 -10.34 7.44 -12.68
C ILE A 12 -10.89 7.48 -11.26
N ILE A 13 -12.18 7.77 -11.11
CA ILE A 13 -12.85 7.76 -9.79
C ILE A 13 -12.81 6.36 -9.18
N CYS A 14 -13.11 5.31 -9.95
CA CYS A 14 -13.01 3.93 -9.49
C CYS A 14 -11.57 3.58 -9.05
N ALA A 15 -10.55 3.98 -9.81
CA ALA A 15 -9.16 3.76 -9.45
C ALA A 15 -8.77 4.48 -8.15
N PHE A 16 -9.26 5.70 -7.94
CA PHE A 16 -9.05 6.43 -6.69
C PHE A 16 -9.63 5.67 -5.49
N PHE A 17 -10.88 5.22 -5.57
CA PHE A 17 -11.50 4.45 -4.48
C PHE A 17 -10.84 3.09 -4.26
N ALA A 18 -10.37 2.44 -5.33
CA ALA A 18 -9.58 1.22 -5.22
C ALA A 18 -8.26 1.44 -4.45
N GLY A 19 -7.63 2.61 -4.58
CA GLY A 19 -6.48 2.98 -3.75
C GLY A 19 -6.87 3.38 -2.31
N ALA A 20 -7.98 4.10 -2.16
CA ALA A 20 -8.44 4.62 -0.87
C ALA A 20 -8.86 3.52 0.14
N ILE A 21 -9.22 2.33 -0.35
CA ILE A 21 -9.56 1.19 0.53
C ILE A 21 -8.33 0.53 1.16
N VAL A 22 -7.13 0.74 0.59
CA VAL A 22 -5.90 0.04 1.00
C VAL A 22 -5.48 0.38 2.44
N PRO A 23 -5.55 1.63 2.93
CA PRO A 23 -5.33 1.93 4.34
C PRO A 23 -6.34 1.25 5.28
N VAL A 24 -7.61 1.16 4.87
CA VAL A 24 -8.66 0.47 5.66
C VAL A 24 -8.34 -1.01 5.78
N GLN A 25 -7.92 -1.64 4.67
CA GLN A 25 -7.42 -3.01 4.65
C GLN A 25 -6.22 -3.18 5.59
N ALA A 26 -5.24 -2.27 5.56
CA ALA A 26 -4.05 -2.37 6.40
C ALA A 26 -4.39 -2.30 7.90
N VAL A 27 -5.32 -1.42 8.31
CA VAL A 27 -5.78 -1.34 9.70
C VAL A 27 -6.51 -2.62 10.11
N SER A 28 -7.45 -3.10 9.29
CA SER A 28 -8.19 -4.34 9.56
C SER A 28 -7.24 -5.53 9.74
N ASN A 29 -6.27 -5.68 8.83
CA ASN A 29 -5.32 -6.79 8.90
C ASN A 29 -4.35 -6.62 10.09
N ALA A 30 -4.00 -5.39 10.49
CA ALA A 30 -3.16 -5.16 11.67
C ALA A 30 -3.89 -5.57 12.95
N VAL A 31 -5.21 -5.32 13.04
CA VAL A 31 -6.03 -5.83 14.14
C VAL A 31 -6.07 -7.34 14.12
N LEU A 32 -6.27 -7.96 12.96
CA LEU A 32 -6.26 -9.42 12.81
C LEU A 32 -4.90 -10.03 13.23
N ALA A 33 -3.79 -9.40 12.85
CA ALA A 33 -2.44 -9.84 13.21
C ALA A 33 -2.20 -9.84 14.72
N ARG A 34 -2.77 -8.88 15.46
CA ARG A 34 -2.69 -8.85 16.93
C ARG A 34 -3.43 -10.01 17.57
N HIS A 35 -4.60 -10.37 17.03
CA HIS A 35 -5.40 -11.50 17.55
C HIS A 35 -4.77 -12.85 17.23
N LEU A 36 -4.13 -12.98 16.06
CA LEU A 36 -3.46 -14.22 15.63
C LEU A 36 -2.01 -14.34 16.11
N GLY A 37 -1.46 -13.30 16.74
CA GLY A 37 -0.10 -13.28 17.30
C GLY A 37 1.03 -13.14 16.28
N HIS A 38 0.78 -13.26 14.97
CA HIS A 38 1.82 -13.09 13.95
C HIS A 38 1.28 -12.49 12.63
N PRO A 39 2.00 -11.55 11.99
CA PRO A 39 1.61 -10.94 10.71
C PRO A 39 1.37 -11.94 9.57
N LEU A 40 2.18 -12.99 9.46
CA LEU A 40 2.00 -14.01 8.42
C LEU A 40 0.68 -14.79 8.57
N TRP A 41 0.23 -15.04 9.80
CA TRP A 41 -1.06 -15.69 10.04
C TRP A 41 -2.21 -14.80 9.60
N ALA A 42 -2.13 -13.49 9.87
CA ALA A 42 -3.12 -12.54 9.36
C ALA A 42 -3.08 -12.43 7.83
N SER A 43 -1.90 -12.36 7.21
CA SER A 43 -1.80 -12.37 5.74
C SER A 43 -2.46 -13.61 5.14
N LEU A 44 -2.21 -14.80 5.70
CA LEU A 44 -2.84 -16.04 5.24
C LEU A 44 -4.36 -15.99 5.36
N VAL A 45 -4.89 -15.61 6.53
CA VAL A 45 -6.34 -15.53 6.75
C VAL A 45 -6.99 -14.49 5.84
N SER A 46 -6.38 -13.32 5.66
CA SER A 46 -6.89 -12.29 4.75
C SER A 46 -6.91 -12.76 3.29
N LEU A 47 -5.90 -13.52 2.86
CA LEU A 47 -5.89 -14.13 1.52
C LEU A 47 -6.98 -15.19 1.37
N LEU A 48 -7.24 -16.01 2.38
CA LEU A 48 -8.33 -16.99 2.38
C LEU A 48 -9.71 -16.31 2.33
N ILE A 49 -9.94 -15.26 3.13
CA ILE A 49 -11.17 -14.46 3.06
C ILE A 49 -11.34 -13.87 1.66
N SER A 50 -10.26 -13.37 1.04
CA SER A 50 -10.31 -12.83 -0.32
C SER A 50 -10.74 -13.90 -1.33
N ILE A 51 -10.26 -15.14 -1.20
CA ILE A 51 -10.69 -16.26 -2.05
C ILE A 51 -12.18 -16.58 -1.84
N ILE A 52 -12.63 -16.62 -0.58
CA ILE A 52 -14.02 -16.91 -0.21
C ILE A 52 -14.98 -15.85 -0.80
N VAL A 53 -14.56 -14.59 -0.84
CA VAL A 53 -15.36 -13.51 -1.46
C VAL A 53 -15.27 -13.54 -2.99
N LEU A 54 -14.09 -13.82 -3.55
CA LEU A 54 -13.88 -13.84 -5.00
C LEU A 54 -14.66 -14.97 -5.68
N ALA A 55 -14.70 -16.17 -5.09
CA ALA A 55 -15.32 -17.34 -5.72
C ALA A 55 -16.82 -17.16 -6.06
N PRO A 56 -17.69 -16.67 -5.14
CA PRO A 56 -19.07 -16.34 -5.46
C PRO A 56 -19.21 -15.21 -6.50
N LEU A 57 -18.33 -14.21 -6.48
CA LEU A 57 -18.38 -13.12 -7.47
C LEU A 57 -18.16 -13.64 -8.88
N LEU A 58 -17.25 -14.61 -9.07
CA LEU A 58 -17.06 -15.26 -10.39
C LEU A 58 -18.35 -15.91 -10.89
N LEU A 59 -19.15 -16.51 -9.99
CA LEU A 59 -20.43 -17.13 -10.33
C LEU A 59 -21.51 -16.07 -10.62
N ILE A 60 -21.62 -15.04 -9.78
CA ILE A 60 -22.61 -13.95 -9.92
C ILE A 60 -22.43 -13.22 -11.24
N PHE A 61 -21.18 -12.87 -11.59
CA PHE A 61 -20.85 -12.19 -12.85
C PHE A 61 -20.77 -13.14 -14.04
N LYS A 62 -21.04 -14.44 -13.86
CA LYS A 62 -21.00 -15.47 -14.91
C LYS A 62 -19.69 -15.44 -15.69
N VAL A 63 -18.57 -15.27 -14.98
CA VAL A 63 -17.25 -15.21 -15.60
C VAL A 63 -16.96 -16.55 -16.30
N PRO A 64 -16.53 -16.55 -17.57
CA PRO A 64 -16.21 -17.78 -18.29
C PRO A 64 -15.20 -18.64 -17.52
N LYS A 65 -15.35 -19.97 -17.61
CA LYS A 65 -14.42 -20.91 -16.97
C LYS A 65 -12.99 -20.66 -17.46
N PRO A 66 -11.98 -20.78 -16.59
CA PRO A 66 -10.60 -20.61 -17.00
C PRO A 66 -10.24 -21.68 -18.05
N VAL A 67 -9.54 -21.26 -19.10
CA VAL A 67 -8.96 -22.18 -20.08
C VAL A 67 -7.67 -22.74 -19.46
N LEU A 68 -7.80 -23.86 -18.77
CA LEU A 68 -6.66 -24.58 -18.17
C LEU A 68 -6.01 -25.44 -19.25
N SER A 69 -5.27 -24.81 -20.15
CA SER A 69 -4.46 -25.48 -21.17
C SER A 69 -3.04 -25.74 -20.69
N THR A 70 -2.36 -26.69 -21.32
CA THR A 70 -0.92 -26.95 -21.12
C THR A 70 -0.06 -25.72 -21.43
N GLU A 71 -0.56 -24.77 -22.23
CA GLU A 71 0.09 -23.49 -22.51
C GLU A 71 0.31 -22.64 -21.26
N LEU A 72 -0.55 -22.78 -20.23
CA LEU A 72 -0.38 -22.05 -18.97
C LEU A 72 0.90 -22.48 -18.23
N LEU A 73 1.31 -23.74 -18.37
CA LEU A 73 2.56 -24.26 -17.81
C LEU A 73 3.80 -23.80 -18.58
N HIS A 74 3.63 -23.40 -19.85
CA HIS A 74 4.69 -22.84 -20.69
C HIS A 74 4.80 -21.32 -20.57
N GLN A 75 3.91 -20.69 -19.78
CA GLN A 75 4.01 -19.26 -19.53
C GLN A 75 5.25 -18.94 -18.68
N PRO A 76 5.85 -17.78 -18.93
CA PRO A 76 7.06 -17.38 -18.25
C PRO A 76 6.84 -17.14 -16.76
N LEU A 77 7.84 -17.47 -15.93
CA LEU A 77 7.70 -17.47 -14.46
C LEU A 77 7.26 -16.13 -13.86
N TRP A 78 7.51 -15.00 -14.53
CA TRP A 78 7.12 -13.69 -14.03
C TRP A 78 5.61 -13.49 -13.90
N ILE A 79 4.77 -14.27 -14.60
CA ILE A 79 3.31 -14.17 -14.45
C ILE A 79 2.85 -14.51 -13.03
N TRP A 80 3.61 -15.37 -12.33
CA TRP A 80 3.31 -15.81 -10.97
C TRP A 80 3.84 -14.85 -9.90
N LEU A 81 4.78 -13.96 -10.27
CA LEU A 81 5.35 -12.98 -9.35
C LEU A 81 4.31 -11.98 -8.85
N GLY A 82 3.22 -11.75 -9.58
CA GLY A 82 2.13 -10.88 -9.12
C GLY A 82 1.51 -11.35 -7.80
N GLY A 83 1.26 -12.65 -7.65
CA GLY A 83 0.72 -13.23 -6.41
C GLY A 83 1.71 -13.11 -5.25
N ILE A 84 2.99 -13.38 -5.51
CA ILE A 84 4.07 -13.25 -4.51
C ILE A 84 4.22 -11.79 -4.08
N ALA A 85 4.25 -10.85 -5.03
CA ALA A 85 4.36 -9.43 -4.77
C ALA A 85 3.17 -8.91 -3.94
N GLY A 86 1.95 -9.38 -4.21
CA GLY A 86 0.76 -9.05 -3.42
C GLY A 86 0.86 -9.52 -1.97
N MET A 87 1.30 -10.76 -1.74
CA MET A 87 1.53 -11.30 -0.39
C MET A 87 2.64 -10.53 0.35
N LEU A 88 3.74 -10.22 -0.34
CA LEU A 88 4.84 -9.44 0.23
C LEU A 88 4.41 -8.02 0.58
N TYR A 89 3.63 -7.37 -0.28
CA TYR A 89 3.05 -6.05 -0.04
C TYR A 89 2.17 -6.07 1.21
N LEU A 90 1.23 -7.01 1.27
CA LEU A 90 0.31 -7.19 2.40
C LEU A 90 1.06 -7.37 3.72
N THR A 91 2.03 -8.29 3.73
CA THR A 91 2.83 -8.59 4.93
C THR A 91 3.72 -7.41 5.32
N SER A 92 4.30 -6.71 4.34
CA SER A 92 5.09 -5.50 4.59
C SER A 92 4.24 -4.40 5.22
N ALA A 93 3.00 -4.22 4.77
CA ALA A 93 2.08 -3.27 5.39
C ALA A 93 1.83 -3.60 6.86
N LEU A 94 1.62 -4.88 7.20
CA LEU A 94 1.42 -5.32 8.60
C LEU A 94 2.62 -5.06 9.50
N ILE A 95 3.84 -5.23 8.96
CA ILE A 95 5.08 -5.12 9.73
C ILE A 95 5.54 -3.65 9.82
N LEU A 96 5.43 -2.91 8.73
CA LEU A 96 6.03 -1.58 8.60
C LEU A 96 5.08 -0.47 9.08
N VAL A 97 3.77 -0.56 8.83
CA VAL A 97 2.82 0.49 9.26
C VAL A 97 2.90 0.77 10.77
N PRO A 98 2.98 -0.24 11.67
CA PRO A 98 3.15 0.03 13.11
C PRO A 98 4.52 0.60 13.50
N LYS A 99 5.55 0.42 12.65
CA LYS A 99 6.94 0.83 12.94
C LYS A 99 7.26 2.25 12.46
N ILE A 100 6.84 2.58 11.24
CA ILE A 100 7.18 3.86 10.58
C ILE A 100 5.95 4.76 10.38
N GLY A 101 4.75 4.31 10.76
CA GLY A 101 3.51 5.03 10.57
C GLY A 101 2.88 4.78 9.18
N GLY A 102 1.54 4.85 9.12
CA GLY A 102 0.79 4.57 7.90
C GLY A 102 1.06 5.56 6.78
N ILE A 103 1.11 6.87 7.09
CA ILE A 103 1.37 7.93 6.09
C ILE A 103 2.71 7.68 5.40
N THR A 104 3.80 7.58 6.16
CA THR A 104 5.15 7.29 5.68
C THR A 104 5.20 6.01 4.84
N PHE A 105 4.55 4.93 5.30
CA PHE A 105 4.49 3.68 4.54
C PHE A 105 3.82 3.86 3.16
N PHE A 106 2.60 4.40 3.11
CA PHE A 106 1.86 4.52 1.84
C PHE A 106 2.50 5.49 0.88
N VAL A 107 3.05 6.59 1.39
CA VAL A 107 3.81 7.58 0.62
C VAL A 107 5.01 6.92 -0.06
N MET A 108 5.81 6.13 0.68
CA MET A 108 6.96 5.41 0.12
C MET A 108 6.53 4.30 -0.87
N VAL A 109 5.42 3.62 -0.61
CA VAL A 109 4.85 2.62 -1.53
C VAL A 109 4.49 3.27 -2.86
N ILE A 110 3.78 4.40 -2.85
CA ILE A 110 3.38 5.11 -4.07
C ILE A 110 4.62 5.56 -4.85
N ALA A 111 5.63 6.11 -4.17
CA ALA A 111 6.89 6.50 -4.81
C ALA A 111 7.57 5.31 -5.52
N GLY A 112 7.68 4.16 -4.85
CA GLY A 112 8.25 2.94 -5.42
C GLY A 112 7.43 2.40 -6.60
N GLN A 113 6.09 2.40 -6.50
CA GLN A 113 5.19 1.99 -7.58
C GLN A 113 5.37 2.85 -8.83
N LEU A 114 5.48 4.17 -8.68
CA LEU A 114 5.69 5.09 -9.80
C LEU A 114 7.07 4.90 -10.45
N ALA A 115 8.12 4.74 -9.64
CA ALA A 115 9.47 4.49 -10.15
C ALA A 115 9.54 3.18 -10.96
N ILE A 116 9.03 2.08 -10.41
CA ILE A 116 9.02 0.78 -11.09
C ILE A 116 8.11 0.81 -12.33
N SER A 117 6.93 1.45 -12.26
CA SER A 117 6.04 1.62 -13.42
C SER A 117 6.73 2.35 -14.57
N ALA A 118 7.46 3.43 -14.27
CA ALA A 118 8.22 4.15 -15.30
C ALA A 118 9.32 3.29 -15.93
N LEU A 119 10.03 2.50 -15.13
CA LEU A 119 11.07 1.59 -15.63
C LEU A 119 10.47 0.48 -16.52
N ILE A 120 9.35 -0.12 -16.11
CA ILE A 120 8.66 -1.17 -16.89
C ILE A 120 8.28 -0.62 -18.27
N GLU A 121 7.66 0.55 -18.32
CA GLU A 121 7.23 1.15 -19.59
C GLU A 121 8.40 1.62 -20.46
N HIS A 122 9.44 2.18 -19.85
CA HIS A 122 10.62 2.67 -20.57
C HIS A 122 11.38 1.53 -21.25
N PHE A 123 11.63 0.45 -20.50
CA PHE A 123 12.38 -0.70 -21.01
C PHE A 123 11.50 -1.73 -21.73
N GLY A 124 10.16 -1.61 -21.67
CA GLY A 124 9.22 -2.59 -22.22
C GLY A 124 9.31 -3.93 -21.50
N LEU A 125 9.49 -3.91 -20.18
CA LEU A 125 9.63 -5.13 -19.38
C LEU A 125 8.30 -5.91 -19.37
N PHE A 126 8.39 -7.22 -19.11
CA PHE A 126 7.23 -8.12 -18.96
C PHE A 126 6.31 -8.19 -20.20
N GLY A 127 6.86 -7.95 -21.40
CA GLY A 127 6.10 -7.99 -22.65
C GLY A 127 5.25 -6.74 -22.89
N MET A 128 5.42 -5.69 -22.08
CA MET A 128 4.74 -4.41 -22.30
C MET A 128 5.32 -3.69 -23.53
N PRO A 129 4.47 -3.03 -24.33
CA PRO A 129 4.94 -2.20 -25.44
C PRO A 129 5.83 -1.08 -24.91
N LYS A 130 7.05 -0.95 -25.47
CA LYS A 130 7.96 0.15 -25.14
C LYS A 130 7.27 1.48 -25.46
N GLN A 131 7.08 2.31 -24.45
CA GLN A 131 6.55 3.65 -24.64
C GLN A 131 7.67 4.68 -24.45
N PRO A 132 7.78 5.67 -25.35
CA PRO A 132 8.71 6.77 -25.14
C PRO A 132 8.30 7.50 -23.88
N VAL A 133 9.23 7.60 -22.93
CA VAL A 133 8.98 8.28 -21.66
C VAL A 133 8.78 9.76 -21.94
N GLN A 134 7.53 10.21 -21.74
CA GLN A 134 7.19 11.62 -21.92
C GLN A 134 7.77 12.44 -20.76
N ILE A 135 8.39 13.57 -21.06
CA ILE A 135 8.95 14.50 -20.07
C ILE A 135 7.88 14.91 -19.05
N ALA A 136 6.63 15.12 -19.49
CA ALA A 136 5.50 15.43 -18.63
C ALA A 136 5.22 14.33 -17.58
N LYS A 137 5.38 13.05 -17.94
CA LYS A 137 5.22 11.93 -17.00
C LYS A 137 6.34 11.91 -15.96
N LEU A 138 7.58 12.12 -16.38
CA LEU A 138 8.72 12.24 -15.45
C LEU A 138 8.55 13.43 -14.51
N ALA A 139 8.07 14.57 -15.01
CA ALA A 139 7.77 15.74 -14.18
C ALA A 139 6.66 15.43 -13.16
N GLY A 140 5.59 14.74 -13.56
CA GLY A 140 4.52 14.31 -12.66
C GLY A 140 5.00 13.35 -11.57
N ILE A 141 5.82 12.35 -11.94
CA ILE A 141 6.45 11.44 -10.96
C ILE A 141 7.36 12.24 -10.02
N GLY A 142 8.17 13.16 -10.56
CA GLY A 142 9.02 14.04 -9.78
C GLY A 142 8.22 14.88 -8.77
N LEU A 143 7.04 15.38 -9.15
CA LEU A 143 6.16 16.13 -8.25
C LEU A 143 5.58 15.26 -7.14
N VAL A 144 5.20 14.01 -7.44
CA VAL A 144 4.75 13.06 -6.40
C VAL A 144 5.89 12.74 -5.44
N VAL A 145 7.09 12.48 -5.95
CA VAL A 145 8.28 12.23 -5.12
C VAL A 145 8.64 13.46 -4.28
N ALA A 146 8.54 14.67 -4.83
CA ALA A 146 8.73 15.90 -4.05
C ALA A 146 7.69 16.02 -2.94
N GLY A 147 6.41 15.74 -3.22
CA GLY A 147 5.36 15.69 -2.20
C GLY A 147 5.62 14.65 -1.11
N VAL A 148 6.13 13.47 -1.49
CA VAL A 148 6.58 12.43 -0.57
C VAL A 148 7.66 12.96 0.37
N LEU A 149 8.71 13.58 -0.17
CA LEU A 149 9.81 14.14 0.63
C LEU A 149 9.29 15.22 1.59
N VAL A 150 8.42 16.12 1.12
CA VAL A 150 7.83 17.16 1.97
C VAL A 150 7.05 16.56 3.13
N MET A 151 6.19 15.56 2.89
CA MET A 151 5.42 14.92 3.97
C MET A 151 6.33 14.23 5.00
N GLN A 152 7.43 13.64 4.55
CA GLN A 152 8.39 12.95 5.42
C GLN A 152 9.17 13.94 6.29
N PHE A 153 9.69 15.03 5.70
CA PHE A 153 10.47 16.03 6.44
C PHE A 153 9.63 17.02 7.24
N ALA A 154 8.36 17.22 6.88
CA ALA A 154 7.43 18.04 7.67
C ALA A 154 6.84 17.29 8.89
N GLY A 155 6.89 15.95 8.88
CA GLY A 155 6.29 15.08 9.91
C GLY A 155 7.08 14.94 11.21
N GLU A 156 8.33 15.45 11.29
CA GLU A 156 9.12 15.42 12.52
C GLU A 156 8.77 16.58 13.46
N LYS A 157 7.65 16.45 14.19
CA LYS A 157 7.51 17.12 15.49
C LYS A 157 7.43 16.07 16.57
N LYS A 158 8.60 15.69 17.10
CA LYS A 158 8.70 14.98 18.38
C LYS A 158 7.94 15.81 19.43
N PRO A 159 6.99 15.24 20.20
CA PRO A 159 6.40 15.94 21.33
C PRO A 159 7.54 16.43 22.22
N ARG A 160 7.54 17.73 22.54
CA ARG A 160 8.36 18.24 23.63
C ARG A 160 7.93 17.44 24.85
N ASP A 161 8.82 16.60 25.38
CA ASP A 161 8.72 16.17 26.76
C ASP A 161 8.71 17.46 27.57
N THR A 162 7.52 17.90 27.98
CA THR A 162 7.36 18.80 29.10
C THR A 162 7.68 17.99 30.36
N ASP A 163 8.95 17.67 30.52
CA ASP A 163 9.55 17.43 31.82
C ASP A 163 9.63 18.77 32.54
N ASN A 164 8.58 19.09 33.31
CA ASN A 164 8.67 19.92 34.50
C ASN A 164 7.31 19.99 35.19
N GLY A 165 7.07 19.14 36.18
CA GLY A 165 5.93 19.36 37.09
C GLY A 165 5.67 18.24 38.10
N ALA A 166 5.74 16.98 37.69
CA ALA A 166 5.28 15.88 38.54
C ALA A 166 6.29 15.44 39.61
N GLY A 167 7.59 15.67 39.43
CA GLY A 167 8.61 15.34 40.44
C GLY A 167 8.78 16.37 41.55
N LYS A 168 8.40 17.63 41.31
CA LYS A 168 8.54 18.72 42.30
C LYS A 168 7.41 18.73 43.32
N SER A 169 6.19 18.31 42.96
CA SER A 169 5.06 18.27 43.91
C SER A 169 5.29 17.27 45.04
N THR A 170 5.85 16.09 44.75
CA THR A 170 6.14 15.07 45.78
C THR A 170 7.30 15.47 46.68
N GLN A 171 8.30 16.18 46.15
CA GLN A 171 9.43 16.68 46.95
C GLN A 171 9.02 17.86 47.86
N VAL A 172 8.11 18.73 47.39
CA VAL A 172 7.55 19.82 48.21
C VAL A 172 6.62 19.28 49.30
N GLU A 173 5.81 18.25 49.02
CA GLU A 173 4.97 17.60 50.05
C GLU A 173 5.78 16.90 51.15
N GLN A 174 6.97 16.38 50.84
CA GLN A 174 7.85 15.75 51.84
C GLN A 174 8.58 16.78 52.71
N ILE A 175 8.93 17.95 52.18
CA ILE A 175 9.57 19.04 52.95
C ILE A 175 8.58 19.71 53.91
N ILE A 176 7.29 19.76 53.59
CA ILE A 176 6.26 20.38 54.45
C ILE A 176 5.83 19.47 55.63
N LYS A 177 6.15 18.18 55.59
CA LYS A 177 5.77 17.19 56.62
C LYS A 177 6.89 16.83 57.62
N GLN A 178 8.03 17.54 57.60
CA GLN A 178 9.07 17.48 58.64
C GLN A 178 9.05 18.75 59.48
#